data_AF-A0A7Y9SKX6-F1
#
_entry.id   AF-A0A7Y9SKX6-F1
#
_cell.length_a   1.000
_cell.length_b   1.000
_cell.length_c   1.000
_cell.angle_alpha   90.00
_cell.angle_beta   90.00
_cell.angle_gamma   90.00
#
_symmetry.space_group_name_H-M   'P 1'
#
loop_
_entity.id
_entity.type
_entity.pdbx_description
1 polymer ?
#
loop_
_entity_poly.entity_id
_entity_poly.type
_entity_poly.pdbx_seq_one_letter_code
_entity_poly.pdbx_strand_id
1 'polypeptide(L)'
;MTDTLDLIALGLILAGALLCLTAAIGLIRFKDVGSRLHAATKPQVLGLLLICVAIALSLQAWPVVAFLVPVMLLQMATAPLSAHMIARQAHRNGTIDDRVLLVDELAEQERTPPAAGG
;
A
#
# COMPACT_ATOMS: atom_id res chain seq x y z
N MET A 1 -7.02 -7.10 -35.13
CA MET A 1 -7.81 -6.69 -33.94
C MET A 1 -7.04 -6.91 -32.64
N THR A 2 -6.04 -7.79 -32.61
CA THR A 2 -5.10 -7.97 -31.48
C THR A 2 -4.10 -6.81 -31.34
N ASP A 3 -3.63 -6.22 -32.45
CA ASP A 3 -2.61 -5.15 -32.40
C ASP A 3 -3.08 -3.92 -31.60
N THR A 4 -4.36 -3.56 -31.69
CA THR A 4 -4.93 -2.44 -30.93
C THR A 4 -5.03 -2.76 -29.44
N LEU A 5 -5.35 -4.00 -29.09
CA LEU A 5 -5.40 -4.46 -27.70
C LEU A 5 -4.00 -4.50 -27.08
N ASP A 6 -3.00 -4.93 -27.86
CA ASP A 6 -1.60 -4.93 -27.42
C ASP A 6 -1.06 -3.51 -27.20
N LEU A 7 -1.45 -2.56 -28.06
CA LEU A 7 -1.10 -1.14 -27.87
C LEU A 7 -1.72 -0.56 -26.59
N ILE A 8 -2.98 -0.90 -26.31
CA ILE A 8 -3.68 -0.48 -25.10
C ILE A 8 -3.02 -1.13 -23.86
N ALA A 9 -2.75 -2.44 -23.92
CA ALA A 9 -2.09 -3.17 -22.84
C ALA A 9 -0.70 -2.58 -22.54
N LEU A 10 0.08 -2.24 -23.56
CA LEU A 10 1.37 -1.57 -23.40
C LEU A 10 1.23 -0.22 -22.69
N GLY A 11 0.24 0.59 -23.08
CA GLY A 11 -0.06 1.86 -22.42
C GLY A 11 -0.42 1.68 -20.93
N LEU A 12 -1.25 0.69 -20.62
CA LEU A 12 -1.63 0.37 -19.24
C LEU A 12 -0.43 -0.11 -18.41
N ILE A 13 0.43 -0.95 -18.97
CA ILE A 13 1.64 -1.44 -18.29
C ILE A 13 2.60 -0.28 -17.99
N LEU A 14 2.83 0.61 -18.97
CA LEU A 14 3.70 1.78 -18.77
C LEU A 14 3.14 2.73 -17.71
N ALA A 15 1.83 3.02 -17.75
CA ALA A 15 1.17 3.83 -16.74
C ALA A 15 1.25 3.17 -15.34
N GLY A 16 1.00 1.86 -15.26
CA GLY A 16 1.09 1.10 -14.02
C GLY A 16 2.52 1.09 -13.45
N ALA A 17 3.53 0.90 -14.30
CA ALA A 17 4.94 0.94 -13.92
C ALA A 17 5.35 2.33 -13.40
N LEU A 18 4.91 3.41 -14.04
CA LEU A 18 5.14 4.77 -13.56
C LEU A 18 4.49 5.01 -12.21
N LEU A 19 3.27 4.52 -11.99
CA LEU A 19 2.62 4.63 -10.68
C LEU A 19 3.37 3.85 -9.60
N CYS A 20 3.82 2.62 -9.88
CA CYS A 20 4.67 1.86 -8.97
C CYS A 20 5.98 2.60 -8.65
N LEU A 21 6.60 3.25 -9.65
CA LEU A 21 7.79 4.07 -9.43
C LEU A 21 7.49 5.27 -8.53
N THR A 22 6.37 5.97 -8.74
CA THR A 22 5.97 7.09 -7.87
C THR A 22 5.67 6.65 -6.43
N ALA A 23 5.09 5.45 -6.23
CA ALA A 23 4.89 4.87 -4.91
C ALA A 23 6.23 4.61 -4.19
N ALA A 24 7.21 4.04 -4.90
CA ALA A 24 8.55 3.80 -4.37
C ALA A 24 9.27 5.12 -4.02
N ILE A 25 9.17 6.14 -4.89
CA ILE A 25 9.73 7.47 -4.62
C ILE A 25 9.04 8.12 -3.41
N GLY A 26 7.72 8.02 -3.30
CA GLY A 26 6.95 8.52 -2.15
C GLY A 26 7.42 7.90 -0.84
N LEU A 27 7.72 6.60 -0.83
CA LEU A 27 8.21 5.89 0.34
C LEU A 27 9.57 6.41 0.85
N ILE A 28 10.42 6.91 -0.04
CA ILE A 28 11.75 7.47 0.29
C ILE A 28 11.65 8.97 0.63
N ARG A 29 10.71 9.69 0.01
CA ARG A 29 10.55 11.15 0.15
C ARG A 29 9.90 11.56 1.47
N PHE A 30 8.91 10.81 1.95
CA PHE A 30 8.18 11.15 3.17
C PHE A 30 8.93 10.67 4.42
N LYS A 31 9.04 11.54 5.43
CA LYS A 31 9.77 11.29 6.67
C LYS A 31 8.88 10.67 7.77
N ASP A 32 7.57 10.90 7.71
CA ASP A 32 6.57 10.39 8.65
C ASP A 32 5.95 9.05 8.16
N VAL A 33 5.79 8.10 9.07
CA VAL A 33 5.35 6.71 8.82
C VAL A 33 3.95 6.66 8.22
N GLY A 34 3.00 7.45 8.73
CA GLY A 34 1.63 7.50 8.22
C GLY A 34 1.57 8.06 6.80
N SER A 35 2.30 9.16 6.59
CA SER A 35 2.44 9.81 5.28
C SER A 35 3.12 8.89 4.24
N ARG A 36 4.14 8.11 4.65
CA ARG A 36 4.82 7.10 3.82
C ARG A 36 3.89 5.97 3.40
N LEU A 37 3.11 5.43 4.34
CA LEU A 37 2.15 4.37 4.08
C LEU A 37 1.06 4.83 3.12
N HIS A 38 0.54 6.05 3.29
CA HIS A 38 -0.52 6.56 2.43
C HIS A 38 -0.01 6.89 1.01
N ALA A 39 1.18 7.47 0.91
CA ALA A 39 1.82 7.78 -0.36
C ALA A 39 2.29 6.55 -1.13
N ALA A 40 2.72 5.48 -0.43
CA ALA A 40 3.14 4.25 -1.07
C ALA A 40 1.95 3.38 -1.50
N THR A 41 0.90 3.27 -0.69
CA THR A 41 -0.21 2.34 -0.97
C THR A 41 -1.15 2.80 -2.08
N LYS A 42 -1.49 4.10 -2.14
CA LYS A 42 -2.46 4.62 -3.12
C LYS A 42 -2.01 4.43 -4.58
N PRO A 43 -0.80 4.86 -5.00
CA PRO A 43 -0.36 4.67 -6.38
C PRO A 43 -0.05 3.21 -6.67
N GLN A 44 0.42 2.44 -5.68
CA GLN A 44 0.75 1.03 -5.85
C GLN A 44 -0.47 0.16 -6.18
N VAL A 45 -1.60 0.35 -5.47
CA VAL A 45 -2.82 -0.43 -5.73
C VAL A 45 -3.39 -0.09 -7.11
N LEU A 46 -3.38 1.19 -7.50
CA LEU A 46 -3.78 1.62 -8.84
C LEU A 46 -2.85 1.05 -9.92
N GLY A 47 -1.53 1.09 -9.70
CA GLY A 47 -0.53 0.56 -10.64
C GLY A 47 -0.68 -0.95 -10.85
N LEU A 48 -0.88 -1.70 -9.77
CA LEU A 48 -1.13 -3.15 -9.87
C LEU A 48 -2.45 -3.45 -10.59
N LEU A 49 -3.51 -2.70 -10.31
CA LEU A 49 -4.80 -2.86 -10.99
C LEU A 49 -4.66 -2.64 -12.51
N LEU A 50 -3.96 -1.58 -12.94
CA LEU A 50 -3.68 -1.30 -14.35
C LEU A 50 -2.92 -2.45 -15.03
N ILE A 51 -1.91 -3.00 -14.36
CA ILE A 51 -1.14 -4.15 -14.88
C ILE A 51 -2.02 -5.39 -14.97
N CYS A 52 -2.85 -5.68 -13.96
CA CYS A 52 -3.78 -6.81 -13.98
C CYS A 52 -4.77 -6.70 -15.15
N VAL A 53 -5.32 -5.51 -15.39
CA VAL A 53 -6.23 -5.25 -16.51
C VAL A 53 -5.51 -5.42 -17.86
N ALA A 54 -4.27 -4.94 -18.00
CA ALA A 54 -3.48 -5.15 -19.21
C ALA A 54 -3.24 -6.64 -19.51
N ILE A 55 -2.88 -7.42 -18.48
CA ILE A 55 -2.66 -8.86 -18.58
C ILE A 55 -3.95 -9.59 -18.97
N ALA A 56 -5.09 -9.22 -18.35
CA ALA A 56 -6.39 -9.80 -18.68
C ALA A 56 -6.80 -9.52 -20.13
N LEU A 57 -6.56 -8.30 -20.62
CA LEU A 57 -6.87 -7.89 -21.99
C LEU A 57 -5.97 -8.54 -23.04
N SER A 58 -4.68 -8.76 -22.72
CA SER A 58 -3.70 -9.33 -23.65
C SER A 58 -3.83 -10.86 -23.76
N LEU A 59 -3.99 -11.58 -22.65
CA LEU A 59 -4.03 -13.04 -22.66
C LEU A 59 -5.44 -13.61 -22.90
N GLN A 60 -6.50 -12.86 -22.54
CA GLN A 60 -7.92 -13.25 -22.72
C GLN A 60 -8.26 -14.68 -22.25
N ALA A 61 -7.50 -15.21 -21.31
CA ALA A 61 -7.62 -16.58 -20.84
C ALA A 61 -8.26 -16.61 -19.45
N TRP A 62 -9.35 -17.39 -19.31
CA TRP A 62 -10.05 -17.58 -18.03
C TRP A 62 -9.15 -17.98 -16.85
N PRO A 63 -8.17 -18.90 -17.01
CA PRO A 63 -7.24 -19.24 -15.93
C PRO A 63 -6.44 -18.04 -15.43
N VAL A 64 -6.03 -17.15 -16.34
CA VAL A 64 -5.24 -15.96 -16.00
C VAL A 64 -6.06 -15.01 -15.13
N VAL A 65 -7.31 -14.76 -15.51
CA VAL A 65 -8.23 -13.91 -14.73
C VAL A 65 -8.46 -14.50 -13.34
N ALA A 66 -8.61 -15.82 -13.25
CA ALA A 66 -8.77 -16.51 -11.96
C ALA A 66 -7.56 -16.35 -11.03
N PHE A 67 -6.34 -16.23 -11.57
CA PHE A 67 -5.13 -15.93 -10.78
C PHE A 67 -4.99 -14.44 -10.40
N LEU A 68 -5.54 -13.52 -11.19
CA LEU A 68 -5.47 -12.08 -10.88
C LEU A 68 -6.31 -11.70 -9.65
N VAL A 69 -7.42 -12.41 -9.42
CA VAL A 69 -8.29 -12.18 -8.25
C VAL A 69 -7.55 -12.37 -6.92
N PRO A 70 -6.91 -13.53 -6.62
CA PRO A 70 -6.16 -13.70 -5.39
C PRO A 70 -4.96 -12.76 -5.31
N VAL A 71 -4.31 -12.39 -6.43
CA VAL A 71 -3.22 -11.39 -6.42
C VAL A 71 -3.70 -10.05 -5.88
N MET A 72 -4.84 -9.54 -6.36
CA MET A 72 -5.42 -8.29 -5.86
C MET A 72 -5.88 -8.40 -4.40
N LEU A 73 -6.48 -9.52 -4.02
CA LEU A 73 -6.90 -9.76 -2.64
C LEU A 73 -5.71 -9.81 -1.67
N LEU A 74 -4.66 -10.55 -2.02
CA LEU A 74 -3.44 -10.61 -1.24
C LEU A 74 -2.79 -9.22 -1.14
N GLN A 75 -2.70 -8.47 -2.25
CA GLN A 75 -2.15 -7.11 -2.22
C GLN A 75 -2.91 -6.19 -1.26
N MET A 76 -4.25 -6.27 -1.27
CA MET A 76 -5.12 -5.51 -0.37
C MET A 76 -4.98 -5.94 1.09
N ALA A 77 -4.66 -7.21 1.36
CA ALA A 77 -4.37 -7.71 2.71
C ALA A 77 -2.94 -7.36 3.18
N THR A 78 -1.96 -7.39 2.28
CA THR A 78 -0.56 -7.05 2.59
C THR A 78 -0.41 -5.60 3.02
N ALA A 79 -1.10 -4.66 2.36
CA ALA A 79 -1.02 -3.24 2.70
C ALA A 79 -1.35 -2.92 4.19
N PRO A 80 -2.51 -3.30 4.74
CA PRO A 80 -2.86 -3.06 6.15
C PRO A 80 -2.03 -3.91 7.12
N LEU A 81 -1.65 -5.14 6.76
CA LEU A 81 -0.76 -5.96 7.60
C LEU A 81 0.62 -5.30 7.75
N SER A 82 1.21 -4.84 6.64
CA SER A 82 2.46 -4.08 6.66
C SER A 82 2.29 -2.77 7.43
N ALA A 83 1.18 -2.05 7.24
CA ALA A 83 0.90 -0.83 8.01
C ALA A 83 0.88 -1.09 9.52
N HIS A 84 0.19 -2.14 9.95
CA HIS A 84 0.08 -2.50 11.37
C HIS A 84 1.42 -2.95 11.96
N MET A 85 2.19 -3.76 11.22
CA MET A 85 3.54 -4.17 11.64
C MET A 85 4.49 -2.98 11.75
N ILE A 86 4.46 -2.06 10.78
CA ILE A 86 5.30 -0.86 10.79
C ILE A 86 4.89 0.07 11.94
N ALA A 87 3.59 0.28 12.17
CA ALA A 87 3.11 1.09 13.31
C ALA A 87 3.57 0.52 14.66
N ARG A 88 3.45 -0.80 14.86
CA ARG A 88 3.90 -1.46 16.09
C ARG A 88 5.41 -1.35 16.28
N GLN A 89 6.20 -1.49 15.21
CA GLN A 89 7.66 -1.32 15.27
C GLN A 89 8.06 0.13 15.51
N ALA A 90 7.36 1.09 14.89
CA ALA A 90 7.63 2.52 15.06
C ALA A 90 7.41 2.96 16.52
N HIS A 91 6.33 2.50 17.16
CA HIS A 91 6.09 2.69 18.60
C HIS A 91 7.21 2.07 19.43
N ARG A 92 7.58 0.80 19.15
CA ARG A 92 8.56 0.09 19.97
C ARG A 92 9.99 0.65 19.88
N ASN A 93 10.37 1.21 18.73
CA ASN A 93 11.68 1.83 18.54
C ASN A 93 11.75 3.29 19.00
N GLY A 94 10.65 3.88 19.49
CA GLY A 94 10.60 5.30 19.86
C GLY A 94 10.86 6.25 18.69
N THR A 95 10.66 5.78 17.44
CA THR A 95 10.90 6.58 16.22
C THR A 95 9.65 7.32 15.76
N ILE A 96 8.58 7.25 16.56
CA ILE A 96 7.37 8.04 16.33
C ILE A 96 7.73 9.48 16.70
N ASP A 97 7.56 10.39 15.74
CA ASP A 97 7.85 11.80 15.95
C ASP A 97 6.70 12.42 16.75
N ASP A 98 6.88 12.55 18.07
CA ASP A 98 5.92 13.17 19.00
C ASP A 98 5.45 14.56 18.55
N ARG A 99 6.21 15.23 17.67
CA ARG A 99 5.85 16.56 17.13
C ARG A 99 4.80 16.52 16.03
N VAL A 100 4.58 15.35 15.41
CA VAL A 100 3.58 15.15 14.34
C VAL A 100 2.26 14.59 14.91
N LEU A 101 2.32 13.92 16.06
CA LEU A 101 1.15 13.45 16.78
C LEU A 101 0.50 14.59 17.57
N LEU A 102 -0.65 15.07 17.09
CA LEU A 102 -1.48 16.05 17.81
C LEU A 102 -2.19 15.43 19.04
N VAL A 103 -2.45 14.12 19.00
CA VAL A 103 -3.05 13.34 20.08
C VAL A 103 -2.42 11.95 20.08
N ASP A 104 -1.87 11.53 21.22
CA ASP A 104 -1.34 10.18 21.44
C ASP A 104 -2.04 9.56 22.66
N GLU A 105 -3.18 8.90 22.41
CA GLU A 105 -3.96 8.22 23.45
C GLU A 105 -3.21 7.00 24.04
N LEU A 106 -2.22 6.44 23.33
CA LEU A 106 -1.43 5.30 23.81
C LEU A 106 -0.43 5.74 24.90
N ALA A 107 0.25 6.87 24.71
CA ALA A 107 1.14 7.44 25.74
C ALA A 107 0.38 7.87 27.00
N GLU A 108 -0.87 8.31 26.84
CA GLU A 108 -1.73 8.72 27.96
C GLU A 108 -2.21 7.50 28.79
N GLN A 109 -2.44 6.35 28.15
CA GLN A 109 -2.71 5.08 28.84
C GLN A 109 -1.48 4.51 29.57
N GLU A 110 -0.27 4.64 29.02
CA GLU A 110 0.96 4.18 29.70
C GLU A 110 1.36 5.06 30.90
N ARG A 111 1.06 6.36 30.85
CA ARG A 111 1.34 7.30 31.96
C ARG A 111 0.30 7.27 33.07
N THR A 112 -0.90 6.77 32.78
CA THR A 112 -1.90 6.53 33.81
C THR A 112 -1.51 5.23 34.52
N PRO A 113 -1.10 5.26 35.80
CA PRO A 113 -0.88 4.02 36.54
C PRO A 113 -2.16 3.18 36.44
N PRO A 114 -2.07 1.85 36.25
CA PRO A 114 -3.25 0.99 36.23
C PRO A 114 -4.07 1.37 37.44
N ALA A 115 -5.30 1.82 37.22
CA ALA A 115 -6.15 2.32 38.28
C ALA A 115 -6.13 1.27 39.40
N ALA A 116 -5.52 1.63 40.53
CA ALA A 116 -5.68 0.89 41.76
C ALA A 116 -7.14 1.04 42.15
N GLY A 117 -8.00 0.14 41.67
CA GLY A 117 -9.44 0.24 41.88
C GLY A 117 -10.22 -0.89 41.22
N GLY A 118 -10.42 -1.98 41.96
CA GLY A 118 -11.44 -3.01 41.72
C GLY A 118 -10.90 -4.42 41.65
#